data_AF-A0A955B915-F1
#
_entry.id   AF-A0A955B915-F1
#
_cell.length_a   1.000
_cell.length_b   1.000
_cell.length_c   1.000
_cell.angle_alpha   90.00
_cell.angle_beta   90.00
_cell.angle_gamma   90.00
#
_symmetry.space_group_name_H-M   'P 1'
#
loop_
_entity.id
_entity.type
_entity.pdbx_description
1 polymer ?
#
loop_
_entity_poly.entity_id
_entity_poly.type
_entity_poly.pdbx_seq_one_letter_code
_entity_poly.pdbx_strand_id
1 'polypeptide(L)'
;TLEMSVQVSKVRDTWRGSKAEKPKRIEGKPMMLAGFWNRKEAYHNLKVGDRIEAGMKHISLRSNHMSLEKFVRKTEAGGRMMKEGDETPVSDGLTKELRGFRGMLVGKLVKKDVERGTFTVKVDAVPRVWKNNESKKPKSFIGRNADAGEVASRLLDTLVVARVGDTLEFGALHDGGEHLRVVELLRKVAPVKPGDYPELPDSFRGFRGLVVGKVVKKDDHLMELVVQISEVEKTFSKSTAKEANSIVGKTVMLTGFWRRKEDFHKIRVGDIIRSGIEHQQLLSDHVAVIEEFQKVEK
;
A
#
# COMPACT_ATOMS: atom_id res chain seq x y z
N THR A 1 -35.49 8.62 -2.53
CA THR A 1 -35.02 7.22 -2.41
C THR A 1 -34.20 6.89 -3.63
N LEU A 2 -33.01 6.28 -3.49
CA LEU A 2 -32.20 5.85 -4.63
C LEU A 2 -32.48 4.37 -4.89
N GLU A 3 -33.51 4.13 -5.70
CA GLU A 3 -34.02 2.81 -6.04
C GLU A 3 -34.16 2.70 -7.56
N MET A 4 -34.06 1.50 -8.10
CA MET A 4 -34.29 1.22 -9.51
C MET A 4 -34.93 -0.15 -9.73
N SER A 5 -35.75 -0.24 -10.76
CA SER A 5 -36.28 -1.53 -11.24
C SER A 5 -35.31 -2.11 -12.27
N VAL A 6 -34.89 -3.36 -12.05
CA VAL A 6 -33.96 -4.07 -12.93
C VAL A 6 -34.62 -5.33 -13.46
N GLN A 7 -34.52 -5.58 -14.77
CA GLN A 7 -34.92 -6.84 -15.36
C GLN A 7 -33.77 -7.84 -15.23
N VAL A 8 -33.94 -8.90 -14.44
CA VAL A 8 -32.86 -9.86 -14.22
C VAL A 8 -32.72 -10.78 -15.43
N SER A 9 -31.64 -10.62 -16.19
CA SER A 9 -31.37 -11.45 -17.36
C SER A 9 -30.78 -12.81 -16.99
N LYS A 10 -29.88 -12.86 -15.99
CA LYS A 10 -29.17 -14.07 -15.58
C LYS A 10 -28.61 -13.92 -14.17
N VAL A 11 -28.67 -14.98 -13.37
CA VAL A 11 -27.93 -15.14 -12.12
C VAL A 11 -26.62 -15.84 -12.44
N ARG A 12 -25.51 -15.11 -12.27
CA ARG A 12 -24.16 -15.60 -12.64
C ARG A 12 -23.52 -16.47 -11.58
N ASP A 13 -23.70 -16.10 -10.31
CA ASP A 13 -23.06 -16.78 -9.17
C ASP A 13 -23.92 -16.65 -7.91
N THR A 14 -23.64 -17.49 -6.91
CA THR A 14 -24.26 -17.45 -5.58
C THR A 14 -23.16 -17.54 -4.52
N TRP A 15 -23.02 -16.49 -3.69
CA TRP A 15 -21.91 -16.40 -2.74
C TRP A 15 -22.02 -17.39 -1.58
N ARG A 16 -20.85 -17.77 -1.03
CA ARG A 16 -20.71 -18.59 0.17
C ARG A 16 -21.51 -17.99 1.33
N GLY A 17 -22.40 -18.77 1.94
CA GLY A 17 -23.30 -18.33 3.01
C GLY A 17 -24.68 -17.85 2.53
N SER A 18 -24.96 -17.89 1.22
CA SER A 18 -26.31 -17.68 0.70
C SER A 18 -27.26 -18.76 1.21
N LYS A 19 -28.43 -18.34 1.71
CA LYS A 19 -29.53 -19.24 2.13
C LYS A 19 -30.60 -19.41 1.04
N ALA A 20 -30.36 -18.91 -0.16
CA ALA A 20 -31.32 -19.00 -1.25
C ALA A 20 -31.35 -20.44 -1.81
N GLU A 21 -32.47 -21.14 -1.65
CA GLU A 21 -32.63 -22.51 -2.16
C GLU A 21 -32.64 -22.58 -3.69
N LYS A 22 -33.23 -21.57 -4.34
CA LYS A 22 -33.42 -21.52 -5.81
C LYS A 22 -33.10 -20.13 -6.37
N PRO A 23 -31.83 -19.67 -6.31
CA PRO A 23 -31.45 -18.31 -6.65
C PRO A 23 -31.79 -17.94 -8.10
N LYS A 24 -31.76 -18.88 -9.05
CA LYS A 24 -32.11 -18.65 -10.46
C LYS A 24 -33.60 -18.35 -10.72
N ARG A 25 -34.49 -18.48 -9.74
CA ARG A 25 -35.94 -18.20 -9.92
C ARG A 25 -36.29 -16.73 -10.16
N ILE A 26 -35.32 -15.82 -9.98
CA ILE A 26 -35.48 -14.39 -10.29
C ILE A 26 -35.15 -14.08 -11.76
N GLU A 27 -34.50 -15.00 -12.50
CA GLU A 27 -34.21 -14.80 -13.92
C GLU A 27 -35.51 -14.59 -14.71
N GLY A 28 -35.51 -13.60 -15.59
CA GLY A 28 -36.68 -13.18 -16.36
C GLY A 28 -37.68 -12.32 -15.58
N LYS A 29 -37.42 -11.97 -14.31
CA LYS A 29 -38.33 -11.14 -13.50
C LYS A 29 -37.80 -9.73 -13.28
N PRO A 30 -38.69 -8.73 -13.19
CA PRO A 30 -38.34 -7.41 -12.69
C PRO A 30 -38.12 -7.49 -11.18
N MET A 31 -37.03 -6.89 -10.70
CA MET A 31 -36.69 -6.79 -9.28
C MET A 31 -36.48 -5.33 -8.92
N MET A 32 -36.96 -4.91 -7.74
CA MET A 32 -36.59 -3.61 -7.20
C MET A 32 -35.25 -3.73 -6.47
N LEU A 33 -34.31 -2.88 -6.86
CA LEU A 33 -32.99 -2.77 -6.29
C LEU A 33 -32.84 -1.43 -5.56
N ALA A 34 -32.69 -1.50 -4.25
CA ALA A 34 -32.37 -0.39 -3.36
C ALA A 34 -30.89 -0.47 -2.92
N GLY A 35 -30.44 0.43 -2.04
CA GLY A 35 -29.08 0.34 -1.47
C GLY A 35 -28.01 1.20 -2.13
N PHE A 36 -28.40 2.19 -2.93
CA PHE A 36 -27.48 3.08 -3.65
C PHE A 36 -26.97 4.27 -2.82
N TRP A 37 -27.36 4.40 -1.55
CA TRP A 37 -26.96 5.54 -0.70
C TRP A 37 -25.44 5.67 -0.53
N ASN A 38 -24.71 4.56 -0.50
CA ASN A 38 -23.23 4.53 -0.47
C ASN A 38 -22.61 4.46 -1.88
N ARG A 39 -23.41 4.51 -2.94
CA ARG A 39 -23.00 4.34 -4.36
C ARG A 39 -23.72 5.34 -5.28
N LYS A 40 -23.87 6.58 -4.82
CA LYS A 40 -24.66 7.62 -5.51
C LYS A 40 -24.14 7.91 -6.91
N GLU A 41 -22.82 7.98 -7.08
CA GLU A 41 -22.22 8.21 -8.39
C GLU A 41 -22.53 7.11 -9.40
N ALA A 42 -22.42 5.83 -8.97
CA ALA A 42 -22.80 4.71 -9.82
C ALA A 42 -24.28 4.76 -10.21
N TYR A 43 -25.17 5.12 -9.27
CA TYR A 43 -26.60 5.30 -9.55
C TYR A 43 -26.85 6.40 -10.58
N HIS A 44 -26.24 7.57 -10.40
CA HIS A 44 -26.45 8.73 -11.28
C HIS A 44 -25.86 8.56 -12.69
N ASN A 45 -24.87 7.67 -12.85
CA ASN A 45 -24.26 7.37 -14.14
C ASN A 45 -25.00 6.29 -14.94
N LEU A 46 -26.01 5.63 -14.36
CA LEU A 46 -26.82 4.62 -15.03
C LEU A 46 -28.00 5.26 -15.77
N LYS A 47 -28.26 4.77 -16.97
CA LYS A 47 -29.39 5.18 -17.82
C LYS A 47 -30.33 4.01 -18.05
N VAL A 48 -31.60 4.29 -18.29
CA VAL A 48 -32.59 3.26 -18.68
C VAL A 48 -32.09 2.56 -19.95
N GLY A 49 -32.09 1.22 -19.92
CA GLY A 49 -31.54 0.38 -21.01
C GLY A 49 -30.10 -0.08 -20.78
N ASP A 50 -29.39 0.48 -19.79
CA ASP A 50 -28.07 0.00 -19.42
C ASP A 50 -28.16 -1.42 -18.86
N ARG A 51 -27.29 -2.31 -19.35
CA ARG A 51 -27.10 -3.61 -18.72
C ARG A 51 -26.15 -3.45 -17.56
N ILE A 52 -26.51 -3.97 -16.40
CA ILE A 52 -25.66 -3.92 -15.22
C ILE A 52 -25.40 -5.31 -14.67
N GLU A 53 -24.27 -5.47 -14.00
CA GLU A 53 -24.01 -6.58 -13.10
C GLU A 53 -24.02 -6.04 -11.68
N ALA A 54 -24.80 -6.67 -10.81
CA ALA A 54 -24.99 -6.22 -9.44
C ALA A 54 -24.87 -7.38 -8.47
N GLY A 55 -24.16 -7.13 -7.37
CA GLY A 55 -24.13 -8.00 -6.22
C GLY A 55 -25.25 -7.64 -5.24
N MET A 56 -26.21 -8.54 -5.05
CA MET A 56 -27.48 -8.25 -4.39
C MET A 56 -27.75 -9.15 -3.18
N LYS A 57 -28.48 -8.63 -2.20
CA LYS A 57 -29.06 -9.42 -1.09
C LYS A 57 -30.52 -9.06 -0.85
N HIS A 58 -31.26 -9.95 -0.19
CA HIS A 58 -32.57 -9.60 0.36
C HIS A 58 -32.41 -8.59 1.50
N ILE A 59 -33.30 -7.59 1.54
CA ILE A 59 -33.40 -6.67 2.68
C ILE A 59 -33.95 -7.43 3.91
N SER A 60 -34.86 -8.36 3.68
CA SER A 60 -35.34 -9.34 4.67
C SER A 60 -35.90 -10.57 3.96
N LEU A 61 -35.98 -11.72 4.65
CA LEU A 61 -36.47 -12.99 4.08
C LEU A 61 -37.93 -12.96 3.60
N ARG A 62 -38.70 -11.92 3.98
CA ARG A 62 -40.10 -11.73 3.59
C ARG A 62 -40.30 -10.60 2.57
N SER A 63 -39.23 -9.93 2.17
CA SER A 63 -39.33 -8.79 1.24
C SER A 63 -38.99 -9.21 -0.19
N ASN A 64 -39.81 -8.75 -1.13
CA ASN A 64 -39.53 -8.82 -2.57
C ASN A 64 -38.52 -7.76 -3.04
N HIS A 65 -38.02 -6.93 -2.11
CA HIS A 65 -37.04 -5.88 -2.38
C HIS A 65 -35.63 -6.41 -2.11
N MET A 66 -34.73 -6.12 -3.04
CA MET A 66 -33.32 -6.45 -2.95
C MET A 66 -32.52 -5.19 -2.63
N SER A 67 -31.47 -5.31 -1.84
CA SER A 67 -30.46 -4.26 -1.65
C SER A 67 -29.20 -4.64 -2.38
N LEU A 68 -28.52 -3.64 -2.92
CA LEU A 68 -27.12 -3.77 -3.28
C LEU A 68 -26.30 -4.16 -2.05
N GLU A 69 -25.52 -5.23 -2.19
CA GLU A 69 -24.62 -5.71 -1.16
C GLU A 69 -23.18 -5.37 -1.51
N LYS A 70 -22.67 -5.88 -2.64
CA LYS A 70 -21.23 -5.80 -2.95
C LYS A 70 -20.88 -4.77 -4.01
N PHE A 71 -21.50 -4.83 -5.18
CA PHE A 71 -21.10 -4.00 -6.32
C PHE A 71 -22.27 -3.70 -7.27
N VAL A 72 -22.10 -2.68 -8.11
CA VAL A 72 -22.94 -2.43 -9.29
C VAL A 72 -22.08 -1.86 -10.42
N ARG A 73 -22.08 -2.48 -11.60
CA ARG A 73 -21.29 -2.03 -12.75
C ARG A 73 -22.07 -2.12 -14.06
N LYS A 74 -21.90 -1.14 -14.93
CA LYS A 74 -22.44 -1.16 -16.29
C LYS A 74 -21.68 -2.16 -17.15
N THR A 75 -22.39 -2.84 -18.03
CA THR A 75 -21.85 -3.79 -19.02
C THR A 75 -22.21 -3.27 -20.41
N GLU A 76 -21.22 -3.13 -21.30
CA GLU A 76 -21.44 -2.65 -22.65
C GLU A 76 -22.06 -3.75 -23.53
N ALA A 77 -23.07 -3.38 -24.33
CA ALA A 77 -23.71 -4.29 -25.27
C ALA A 77 -22.82 -4.45 -26.51
N GLY A 78 -22.27 -5.64 -26.73
CA GLY A 78 -21.48 -5.98 -27.93
C GLY A 78 -19.97 -6.17 -27.72
N GLY A 79 -19.47 -6.00 -26.49
CA GLY A 79 -18.10 -6.38 -26.16
C GLY A 79 -17.94 -7.90 -26.22
N ARG A 80 -17.26 -8.39 -27.25
CA ARG A 80 -16.52 -9.67 -27.18
C ARG A 80 -15.89 -9.76 -25.81
N MET A 81 -16.06 -10.90 -25.15
CA MET A 81 -15.22 -11.32 -24.04
C MET A 81 -13.79 -10.88 -24.34
N MET A 82 -13.17 -10.11 -23.44
CA MET A 82 -11.76 -10.39 -23.20
C MET A 82 -11.74 -11.86 -22.80
N LYS A 83 -11.36 -12.73 -23.75
CA LYS A 83 -10.80 -14.02 -23.40
C LYS A 83 -9.70 -13.70 -22.38
N GLU A 84 -9.69 -14.41 -21.26
CA GLU A 84 -8.47 -14.57 -20.48
C GLU A 84 -7.35 -14.96 -21.46
N GLY A 85 -6.47 -14.01 -21.77
CA GLY A 85 -5.55 -14.10 -22.89
C GLY A 85 -5.25 -12.75 -23.54
N ASP A 86 -4.96 -11.73 -22.72
CA ASP A 86 -3.79 -10.85 -22.92
C ASP A 86 -3.58 -10.04 -21.63
N GLU A 87 -2.58 -10.47 -20.86
CA GLU A 87 -1.90 -9.78 -19.77
C GLU A 87 -2.72 -8.92 -18.78
N THR A 88 -3.76 -9.47 -18.15
CA THR A 88 -4.02 -9.05 -16.76
C THR A 88 -2.78 -9.41 -15.95
N PRO A 89 -2.11 -8.45 -15.26
CA PRO A 89 -0.99 -8.77 -14.41
C PRO A 89 -1.48 -9.78 -13.37
N VAL A 90 -1.04 -11.02 -13.53
CA VAL A 90 -1.30 -12.09 -12.58
C VAL A 90 -0.49 -11.73 -11.34
N SER A 91 -1.12 -11.80 -10.19
CA SER A 91 -0.42 -11.73 -8.91
C SER A 91 0.66 -12.80 -8.90
N ASP A 92 1.90 -12.43 -8.60
CA ASP A 92 2.97 -13.42 -8.55
C ASP A 92 2.84 -14.33 -7.31
N GLY A 93 1.80 -14.11 -6.49
CA GLY A 93 1.52 -14.83 -5.27
C GLY A 93 2.44 -14.42 -4.12
N LEU A 94 1.87 -14.29 -2.93
CA LEU A 94 2.65 -14.09 -1.71
C LEU A 94 3.28 -15.43 -1.28
N THR A 95 4.57 -15.59 -1.59
CA THR A 95 5.33 -16.80 -1.24
C THR A 95 5.51 -16.95 0.28
N LYS A 96 5.74 -18.18 0.77
CA LYS A 96 6.04 -18.44 2.19
C LYS A 96 7.20 -17.59 2.74
N GLU A 97 8.15 -17.21 1.89
CA GLU A 97 9.30 -16.37 2.28
C GLU A 97 8.94 -14.92 2.62
N LEU A 98 7.79 -14.46 2.12
CA LEU A 98 7.26 -13.11 2.34
C LEU A 98 6.31 -13.05 3.56
N ARG A 99 5.92 -14.21 4.09
CA ARG A 99 5.02 -14.28 5.25
C ARG A 99 5.61 -13.51 6.43
N GLY A 100 4.77 -12.73 7.10
CA GLY A 100 5.18 -11.88 8.21
C GLY A 100 5.92 -10.61 7.76
N PHE A 101 5.84 -10.26 6.47
CA PHE A 101 6.31 -8.95 6.00
C PHE A 101 5.60 -7.84 6.75
N ARG A 102 6.38 -6.87 7.25
CA ARG A 102 5.87 -5.64 7.84
C ARG A 102 6.77 -4.50 7.40
N GLY A 103 6.22 -3.54 6.66
CA GLY A 103 7.05 -2.47 6.12
C GLY A 103 6.32 -1.56 5.14
N MET A 104 7.09 -0.81 4.38
CA MET A 104 6.63 0.09 3.33
C MET A 104 6.96 -0.50 1.97
N LEU A 105 6.02 -0.40 1.04
CA LEU A 105 6.21 -0.75 -0.37
C LEU A 105 5.91 0.45 -1.26
N VAL A 106 6.65 0.54 -2.35
CA VAL A 106 6.42 1.54 -3.41
C VAL A 106 6.35 0.81 -4.73
N GLY A 107 5.34 1.10 -5.53
CA GLY A 107 5.19 0.44 -6.82
C GLY A 107 4.16 1.08 -7.73
N LYS A 108 4.27 0.75 -9.02
CA LYS A 108 3.30 1.17 -10.03
C LYS A 108 1.99 0.42 -9.86
N LEU A 109 0.89 1.14 -9.73
CA LEU A 109 -0.46 0.61 -9.70
C LEU A 109 -0.79 -0.04 -11.04
N VAL A 110 -1.04 -1.35 -11.05
CA VAL A 110 -1.39 -2.09 -12.27
C VAL A 110 -2.88 -2.46 -12.32
N LYS A 111 -3.53 -2.56 -11.17
CA LYS A 111 -4.96 -2.88 -11.06
C LYS A 111 -5.52 -2.29 -9.77
N LYS A 112 -6.77 -1.80 -9.79
CA LYS A 112 -7.49 -1.41 -8.58
C LYS A 112 -8.97 -1.81 -8.63
N ASP A 113 -9.52 -2.08 -7.47
CA ASP A 113 -10.94 -2.21 -7.19
C ASP A 113 -11.23 -1.36 -5.96
N VAL A 114 -11.72 -0.14 -6.22
CA VAL A 114 -12.01 0.86 -5.20
C VAL A 114 -13.12 0.37 -4.26
N GLU A 115 -14.11 -0.36 -4.78
CA GLU A 115 -15.26 -0.82 -3.98
C GLU A 115 -14.85 -1.88 -2.97
N ARG A 116 -13.93 -2.76 -3.36
CA ARG A 116 -13.37 -3.78 -2.46
C ARG A 116 -12.21 -3.28 -1.62
N GLY A 117 -11.71 -2.07 -1.88
CA GLY A 117 -10.52 -1.55 -1.24
C GLY A 117 -9.30 -2.43 -1.51
N THR A 118 -9.18 -2.96 -2.74
CA THR A 118 -8.07 -3.82 -3.14
C THR A 118 -7.36 -3.28 -4.37
N PHE A 119 -6.08 -3.52 -4.49
CA PHE A 119 -5.29 -3.14 -5.65
C PHE A 119 -4.05 -4.02 -5.80
N THR A 120 -3.45 -3.99 -6.98
CA THR A 120 -2.20 -4.69 -7.28
C THR A 120 -1.19 -3.65 -7.72
N VAL A 121 0.02 -3.70 -7.14
CA VAL A 121 1.16 -2.91 -7.57
C VAL A 121 2.24 -3.81 -8.14
N LYS A 122 2.93 -3.36 -9.18
CA LYS A 122 4.26 -3.87 -9.51
C LYS A 122 5.26 -3.14 -8.62
N VAL A 123 5.85 -3.85 -7.68
CA VAL A 123 6.71 -3.25 -6.65
C VAL A 123 8.03 -2.81 -7.28
N ASP A 124 8.35 -1.53 -7.10
CA ASP A 124 9.59 -0.92 -7.58
C ASP A 124 10.61 -0.79 -6.44
N ALA A 125 10.16 -0.61 -5.18
CA ALA A 125 11.03 -0.49 -4.03
C ALA A 125 10.39 -0.97 -2.72
N VAL A 126 11.26 -1.36 -1.78
CA VAL A 126 10.92 -1.69 -0.38
C VAL A 126 11.69 -0.73 0.52
N PRO A 127 11.26 0.54 0.64
CA PRO A 127 12.04 1.58 1.31
C PRO A 127 12.26 1.29 2.80
N ARG A 128 11.35 0.55 3.43
CA ARG A 128 11.40 0.30 4.87
C ARG A 128 10.88 -1.06 5.23
N VAL A 129 11.57 -1.71 6.17
CA VAL A 129 11.13 -2.94 6.83
C VAL A 129 11.05 -2.66 8.33
N TRP A 130 9.92 -2.92 8.95
CA TRP A 130 9.72 -2.59 10.36
C TRP A 130 10.43 -3.56 11.30
N LYS A 131 10.59 -3.14 12.56
CA LYS A 131 11.32 -3.89 13.58
C LYS A 131 10.72 -5.28 13.85
N ASN A 132 9.40 -5.42 13.75
CA ASN A 132 8.66 -6.66 13.99
C ASN A 132 8.41 -7.46 12.70
N ASN A 133 9.14 -7.18 11.62
CA ASN A 133 9.08 -7.98 10.40
C ASN A 133 9.65 -9.38 10.64
N GLU A 134 8.91 -10.40 10.21
CA GLU A 134 9.30 -11.81 10.29
C GLU A 134 9.65 -12.40 8.92
N SER A 135 9.40 -11.65 7.84
CA SER A 135 9.78 -12.05 6.48
C SER A 135 11.30 -12.19 6.35
N LYS A 136 11.75 -13.32 5.78
CA LYS A 136 13.17 -13.62 5.59
C LYS A 136 13.78 -12.89 4.40
N LYS A 137 12.95 -12.51 3.42
CA LYS A 137 13.39 -11.87 2.17
C LYS A 137 12.46 -10.72 1.79
N PRO A 138 12.36 -9.65 2.59
CA PRO A 138 11.45 -8.55 2.32
C PRO A 138 11.69 -7.90 0.95
N LYS A 139 12.94 -7.83 0.49
CA LYS A 139 13.29 -7.27 -0.83
C LYS A 139 12.88 -8.14 -2.02
N SER A 140 12.45 -9.39 -1.82
CA SER A 140 11.98 -10.23 -2.93
C SER A 140 10.62 -9.82 -3.51
N PHE A 141 9.97 -8.79 -2.92
CA PHE A 141 8.86 -8.10 -3.55
C PHE A 141 9.28 -7.33 -4.81
N ILE A 142 10.51 -6.81 -4.89
CA ILE A 142 10.94 -5.93 -5.97
C ILE A 142 10.82 -6.65 -7.32
N GLY A 143 10.19 -5.98 -8.29
CA GLY A 143 9.89 -6.48 -9.62
C GLY A 143 8.62 -7.32 -9.73
N ARG A 144 7.99 -7.69 -8.61
CA ARG A 144 6.80 -8.56 -8.57
C ARG A 144 5.50 -7.80 -8.45
N ASN A 145 4.43 -8.42 -8.92
CA ASN A 145 3.07 -7.98 -8.65
C ASN A 145 2.65 -8.40 -7.25
N ALA A 146 2.33 -7.43 -6.40
CA ALA A 146 1.85 -7.65 -5.04
C ALA A 146 0.39 -7.18 -4.92
N ASP A 147 -0.48 -8.11 -4.54
CA ASP A 147 -1.87 -7.77 -4.19
C ASP A 147 -1.93 -7.17 -2.80
N ALA A 148 -2.64 -6.05 -2.71
CA ALA A 148 -2.93 -5.33 -1.49
C ALA A 148 -4.45 -5.18 -1.32
N GLY A 149 -4.89 -5.20 -0.08
CA GLY A 149 -6.31 -5.20 0.26
C GLY A 149 -6.55 -4.71 1.68
N GLU A 150 -7.82 -4.77 2.09
CA GLU A 150 -8.27 -4.30 3.40
C GLU A 150 -7.84 -2.85 3.68
N VAL A 151 -7.89 -2.01 2.63
CA VAL A 151 -7.57 -0.59 2.75
C VAL A 151 -8.52 0.07 3.73
N ALA A 152 -7.96 0.61 4.83
CA ALA A 152 -8.74 1.34 5.81
C ALA A 152 -9.50 2.50 5.16
N SER A 153 -10.73 2.78 5.59
CA SER A 153 -11.59 3.78 4.94
C SER A 153 -10.93 5.15 4.81
N ARG A 154 -10.13 5.57 5.81
CA ARG A 154 -9.37 6.83 5.79
C ARG A 154 -8.30 6.93 4.68
N LEU A 155 -7.95 5.81 4.06
CA LEU A 155 -6.95 5.70 3.00
C LEU A 155 -7.59 5.48 1.62
N LEU A 156 -8.90 5.21 1.58
CA LEU A 156 -9.60 4.83 0.35
C LEU A 156 -9.63 5.96 -0.67
N ASP A 157 -9.67 7.22 -0.22
CA ASP A 157 -9.68 8.40 -1.10
C ASP A 157 -8.49 8.42 -2.05
N THR A 158 -7.30 8.02 -1.58
CA THR A 158 -6.12 7.87 -2.46
C THR A 158 -6.40 6.86 -3.56
N LEU A 159 -7.03 5.73 -3.23
CA LEU A 159 -7.35 4.70 -4.21
C LEU A 159 -8.44 5.15 -5.19
N VAL A 160 -9.39 5.99 -4.75
CA VAL A 160 -10.41 6.61 -5.63
C VAL A 160 -9.73 7.45 -6.70
N VAL A 161 -8.82 8.35 -6.32
CA VAL A 161 -8.20 9.32 -7.23
C VAL A 161 -7.02 8.77 -8.03
N ALA A 162 -6.32 7.73 -7.54
CA ALA A 162 -5.19 7.13 -8.23
C ALA A 162 -5.60 6.48 -9.56
N ARG A 163 -4.76 6.59 -10.59
CA ARG A 163 -4.98 5.95 -11.89
C ARG A 163 -4.04 4.76 -12.06
N VAL A 164 -4.47 3.74 -12.78
CA VAL A 164 -3.55 2.68 -13.22
C VAL A 164 -2.39 3.34 -13.97
N GLY A 165 -1.17 2.94 -13.63
CA GLY A 165 0.08 3.56 -14.07
C GLY A 165 0.71 4.54 -13.07
N ASP A 166 -0.06 5.05 -12.09
CA ASP A 166 0.47 5.89 -11.01
C ASP A 166 1.37 5.07 -10.06
N THR A 167 2.35 5.72 -9.43
CA THR A 167 3.15 5.09 -8.37
C THR A 167 2.54 5.37 -7.01
N LEU A 168 2.32 4.30 -6.23
CA LEU A 168 1.79 4.37 -4.88
C LEU A 168 2.85 3.96 -3.86
N GLU A 169 2.83 4.63 -2.72
CA GLU A 169 3.57 4.24 -1.52
C GLU A 169 2.60 3.94 -0.39
N PHE A 170 2.80 2.80 0.26
CA PHE A 170 1.87 2.32 1.28
C PHE A 170 2.54 1.43 2.33
N GLY A 171 1.99 1.45 3.54
CA GLY A 171 2.34 0.51 4.59
C GLY A 171 1.63 -0.82 4.34
N ALA A 172 2.37 -1.92 4.45
CA ALA A 172 1.91 -3.25 4.09
C ALA A 172 2.27 -4.28 5.16
N LEU A 173 1.29 -5.12 5.49
CA LEU A 173 1.41 -6.24 6.41
C LEU A 173 1.01 -7.53 5.72
N HIS A 174 1.85 -8.56 5.81
CA HIS A 174 1.51 -9.91 5.35
C HIS A 174 1.23 -10.83 6.54
N ASP A 175 -0.03 -10.89 6.97
CA ASP A 175 -0.48 -11.71 8.10
C ASP A 175 -0.82 -13.17 7.70
N GLY A 176 -0.26 -13.67 6.58
CA GLY A 176 -0.44 -15.05 6.10
C GLY A 176 -1.61 -15.29 5.13
N GLY A 177 -2.35 -14.25 4.74
CA GLY A 177 -3.42 -14.32 3.72
C GLY A 177 -2.92 -14.19 2.27
N GLU A 178 -3.85 -14.08 1.33
CA GLU A 178 -3.58 -13.96 -0.12
C GLU A 178 -3.16 -12.53 -0.54
N HIS A 179 -3.43 -11.53 0.28
CA HIS A 179 -3.10 -10.12 0.04
C HIS A 179 -2.33 -9.49 1.20
N LEU A 180 -1.64 -8.40 0.89
CA LEU A 180 -1.06 -7.48 1.86
C LEU A 180 -2.16 -6.60 2.44
N ARG A 181 -2.25 -6.54 3.77
CA ARG A 181 -3.14 -5.59 4.43
C ARG A 181 -2.50 -4.21 4.43
N VAL A 182 -3.24 -3.21 3.94
CA VAL A 182 -2.75 -1.83 3.88
C VAL A 182 -2.96 -1.13 5.21
N VAL A 183 -1.91 -0.50 5.72
CA VAL A 183 -1.88 0.15 7.02
C VAL A 183 -1.12 1.46 6.98
N GLU A 184 -1.34 2.30 7.99
CA GLU A 184 -0.62 3.56 8.27
C GLU A 184 -0.75 4.63 7.18
N LEU A 185 -0.29 4.35 5.96
CA LEU A 185 -0.18 5.23 4.81
C LEU A 185 -0.67 4.55 3.53
N LEU A 186 -1.31 5.34 2.67
CA LEU A 186 -1.48 5.06 1.24
C LEU A 186 -1.50 6.41 0.52
N ARG A 187 -0.48 6.70 -0.29
CA ARG A 187 -0.38 7.96 -1.03
C ARG A 187 0.15 7.74 -2.45
N LYS A 188 -0.17 8.67 -3.33
CA LYS A 188 0.48 8.78 -4.64
C LYS A 188 1.84 9.45 -4.47
N VAL A 189 2.86 8.90 -5.14
CA VAL A 189 4.22 9.45 -5.18
C VAL A 189 4.71 9.55 -6.62
N ALA A 190 5.84 10.24 -6.82
CA ALA A 190 6.51 10.25 -8.12
C ALA A 190 7.03 8.85 -8.47
N PRO A 191 7.18 8.52 -9.77
CA PRO A 191 7.83 7.28 -10.18
C PRO A 191 9.22 7.12 -9.58
N VAL A 192 9.52 5.91 -9.08
CA VAL A 192 10.81 5.59 -8.47
C VAL A 192 11.92 5.69 -9.51
N LYS A 193 13.00 6.40 -9.15
CA LYS A 193 14.24 6.50 -9.92
C LYS A 193 15.39 5.82 -9.18
N PRO A 194 16.43 5.36 -9.89
CA PRO A 194 17.66 4.90 -9.26
C PRO A 194 18.21 5.97 -8.30
N GLY A 195 18.45 5.58 -7.05
CA GLY A 195 18.95 6.47 -6.00
C GLY A 195 17.88 7.21 -5.18
N ASP A 196 16.58 7.10 -5.50
CA ASP A 196 15.52 7.72 -4.69
C ASP A 196 15.45 7.17 -3.26
N TYR A 197 15.80 5.89 -3.12
CA TYR A 197 15.89 5.17 -1.85
C TYR A 197 17.34 4.79 -1.58
N PRO A 198 17.93 5.22 -0.45
CA PRO A 198 19.30 4.87 -0.11
C PRO A 198 19.50 3.35 0.01
N GLU A 199 20.67 2.88 -0.41
CA GLU A 199 21.10 1.50 -0.23
C GLU A 199 22.30 1.46 0.72
N LEU A 200 22.21 0.69 1.80
CA LEU A 200 23.30 0.58 2.76
C LEU A 200 24.33 -0.45 2.29
N PRO A 201 25.64 -0.13 2.36
CA PRO A 201 26.70 -1.12 2.15
C PRO A 201 26.56 -2.29 3.12
N ASP A 202 26.84 -3.51 2.65
CA ASP A 202 26.75 -4.69 3.50
C ASP A 202 27.73 -4.65 4.69
N SER A 203 28.91 -4.06 4.52
CA SER A 203 29.88 -3.90 5.60
C SER A 203 29.46 -2.86 6.66
N PHE A 204 28.53 -1.96 6.34
CA PHE A 204 27.92 -1.02 7.28
C PHE A 204 26.77 -1.63 8.10
N ARG A 205 26.22 -2.78 7.68
CA ARG A 205 25.02 -3.33 8.34
C ARG A 205 25.31 -3.69 9.81
N GLY A 206 24.38 -3.37 10.71
CA GLY A 206 24.57 -3.52 12.16
C GLY A 206 25.31 -2.37 12.83
N PHE A 207 25.56 -1.27 12.11
CA PHE A 207 26.20 -0.09 12.67
C PHE A 207 25.41 0.51 13.83
N ARG A 208 26.15 0.92 14.86
CA ARG A 208 25.64 1.77 15.92
C ARG A 208 26.69 2.81 16.30
N GLY A 209 26.32 4.08 16.30
CA GLY A 209 27.30 5.14 16.55
C GLY A 209 26.80 6.53 16.18
N LEU A 210 27.73 7.49 16.21
CA LEU A 210 27.49 8.89 15.86
C LEU A 210 27.97 9.16 14.44
N VAL A 211 27.11 9.83 13.68
CA VAL A 211 27.41 10.29 12.33
C VAL A 211 27.11 11.77 12.18
N VAL A 212 27.83 12.41 11.27
CA VAL A 212 27.54 13.76 10.79
C VAL A 212 27.16 13.67 9.32
N GLY A 213 26.14 14.42 8.94
CA GLY A 213 25.72 14.44 7.54
C GLY A 213 24.78 15.58 7.20
N LYS A 214 24.64 15.83 5.90
CA LYS A 214 23.78 16.88 5.34
C LYS A 214 22.42 16.30 4.98
N VAL A 215 21.34 16.94 5.41
CA VAL A 215 19.97 16.58 5.04
C VAL A 215 19.74 16.91 3.57
N VAL A 216 19.38 15.91 2.76
CA VAL A 216 19.12 16.08 1.32
C VAL A 216 17.64 15.90 0.97
N LYS A 217 16.86 15.20 1.81
CA LYS A 217 15.41 15.07 1.67
C LYS A 217 14.76 15.00 3.05
N LYS A 218 13.53 15.49 3.15
CA LYS A 218 12.71 15.44 4.35
C LYS A 218 11.28 15.04 4.00
N ASP A 219 10.73 14.11 4.77
CA ASP A 219 9.33 13.69 4.69
C ASP A 219 8.63 14.01 6.01
N ASP A 220 7.79 15.03 6.02
CA ASP A 220 7.08 15.46 7.23
C ASP A 220 5.99 14.48 7.68
N HIS A 221 5.42 13.68 6.77
CA HIS A 221 4.33 12.76 7.10
C HIS A 221 4.86 11.51 7.79
N LEU A 222 5.92 10.92 7.24
CA LEU A 222 6.58 9.74 7.82
C LEU A 222 7.59 10.09 8.90
N MET A 223 7.90 11.39 9.05
CA MET A 223 8.97 11.90 9.90
C MET A 223 10.30 11.22 9.57
N GLU A 224 10.72 11.33 8.31
CA GLU A 224 11.94 10.69 7.80
C GLU A 224 12.87 11.74 7.19
N LEU A 225 14.18 11.51 7.33
CA LEU A 225 15.21 12.33 6.68
C LEU A 225 16.07 11.43 5.79
N VAL A 226 16.40 11.88 4.59
CA VAL A 226 17.53 11.31 3.84
C VAL A 226 18.72 12.22 4.05
N VAL A 227 19.84 11.63 4.47
CA VAL A 227 21.02 12.36 4.93
C VAL A 227 22.25 11.81 4.21
N GLN A 228 23.03 12.67 3.58
CA GLN A 228 24.33 12.32 3.04
C GLN A 228 25.37 12.35 4.15
N ILE A 229 25.96 11.21 4.49
CA ILE A 229 26.91 11.08 5.59
C ILE A 229 28.27 11.62 5.14
N SER A 230 28.80 12.58 5.88
CA SER A 230 30.14 13.13 5.67
C SER A 230 31.18 12.49 6.60
N GLU A 231 30.76 12.01 7.77
CA GLU A 231 31.67 11.52 8.79
C GLU A 231 31.00 10.49 9.70
N VAL A 232 31.78 9.51 10.14
CA VAL A 232 31.47 8.65 11.28
C VAL A 232 32.37 9.07 12.43
N GLU A 233 31.83 9.85 13.37
CA GLU A 233 32.62 10.37 14.50
C GLU A 233 32.99 9.28 15.50
N LYS A 234 32.04 8.37 15.76
CA LYS A 234 32.20 7.37 16.82
C LYS A 234 31.40 6.12 16.54
N THR A 235 32.04 4.97 16.73
CA THR A 235 31.36 3.67 16.77
C THR A 235 31.09 3.30 18.23
N PHE A 236 29.87 2.84 18.53
CA PHE A 236 29.50 2.39 19.88
C PHE A 236 29.83 0.92 20.08
N SER A 237 30.01 0.51 21.34
CA SER A 237 30.47 -0.84 21.71
C SER A 237 29.54 -1.98 21.26
N LYS A 238 28.26 -1.70 21.02
CA LYS A 238 27.27 -2.68 20.53
C LYS A 238 27.14 -2.72 19.00
N SER A 239 27.94 -1.94 18.28
CA SER A 239 27.97 -1.99 16.81
C SER A 239 28.50 -3.34 16.34
N THR A 240 27.83 -3.94 15.36
CA THR A 240 28.27 -5.18 14.70
C THR A 240 28.68 -4.96 13.25
N ALA A 241 28.73 -3.70 12.79
CA ALA A 241 29.23 -3.35 11.47
C ALA A 241 30.70 -3.75 11.31
N LYS A 242 31.02 -4.34 10.16
CA LYS A 242 32.39 -4.72 9.81
C LYS A 242 33.24 -3.49 9.49
N GLU A 243 32.66 -2.54 8.77
CA GLU A 243 33.34 -1.32 8.33
C GLU A 243 32.40 -0.11 8.43
N ALA A 244 32.47 0.61 9.55
CA ALA A 244 31.62 1.77 9.78
C ALA A 244 31.81 2.87 8.71
N ASN A 245 33.04 3.12 8.28
CA ASN A 245 33.37 4.18 7.32
C ASN A 245 32.90 3.90 5.88
N SER A 246 32.42 2.69 5.57
CA SER A 246 31.87 2.37 4.24
C SER A 246 30.65 3.22 3.87
N ILE A 247 30.00 3.87 4.84
CA ILE A 247 28.87 4.76 4.62
C ILE A 247 29.27 6.20 4.26
N VAL A 248 30.53 6.59 4.45
CA VAL A 248 30.96 7.97 4.17
C VAL A 248 30.78 8.29 2.69
N GLY A 249 30.17 9.45 2.40
CA GLY A 249 29.78 9.88 1.06
C GLY A 249 28.46 9.30 0.55
N LYS A 250 27.88 8.30 1.25
CA LYS A 250 26.58 7.70 0.90
C LYS A 250 25.43 8.41 1.60
N THR A 251 24.24 8.22 1.07
CA THR A 251 23.00 8.65 1.72
C THR A 251 22.46 7.56 2.63
N VAL A 252 21.75 7.95 3.68
CA VAL A 252 21.05 7.06 4.62
C VAL A 252 19.66 7.63 4.90
N MET A 253 18.67 6.75 5.03
CA MET A 253 17.34 7.12 5.52
C MET A 253 17.30 7.02 7.06
N LEU A 254 17.12 8.16 7.73
CA LEU A 254 16.93 8.25 9.17
C LEU A 254 15.43 8.22 9.51
N THR A 255 15.09 7.42 10.51
CA THR A 255 13.74 7.27 11.06
C THR A 255 13.75 7.36 12.59
N GLY A 256 12.59 7.27 13.24
CA GLY A 256 12.51 7.15 14.70
C GLY A 256 12.39 8.49 15.44
N PHE A 257 11.90 9.53 14.76
CA PHE A 257 11.73 10.86 15.33
C PHE A 257 10.48 11.04 16.21
N TRP A 258 9.72 9.99 16.47
CA TRP A 258 8.47 10.07 17.27
C TRP A 258 8.66 10.65 18.67
N ARG A 259 9.82 10.42 19.28
CA ARG A 259 10.21 11.00 20.60
C ARG A 259 11.00 12.31 20.49
N ARG A 260 11.19 12.82 19.28
CA ARG A 260 12.02 13.99 18.92
C ARG A 260 11.31 14.86 17.89
N LYS A 261 9.99 15.00 18.00
CA LYS A 261 9.16 15.67 16.98
C LYS A 261 9.56 17.12 16.80
N GLU A 262 9.78 17.82 17.91
CA GLU A 262 10.18 19.23 17.90
C GLU A 262 11.51 19.44 17.17
N ASP A 263 12.51 18.61 17.48
CA ASP A 263 13.81 18.71 16.82
C ASP A 263 13.71 18.36 15.34
N PHE A 264 12.94 17.32 14.99
CA PHE A 264 12.66 17.00 13.59
C PHE A 264 12.06 18.19 12.84
N HIS A 265 11.09 18.90 13.42
CA HIS A 265 10.44 20.03 12.76
C HIS A 265 11.36 21.26 12.56
N LYS A 266 12.37 21.43 13.42
CA LYS A 266 13.38 22.50 13.29
C LYS A 266 14.34 22.27 12.12
N ILE A 267 14.59 21.01 11.77
CA ILE A 267 15.52 20.65 10.68
C ILE A 267 14.94 20.96 9.29
N ARG A 268 15.78 21.47 8.41
CA ARG A 268 15.47 21.77 6.99
C ARG A 268 16.41 21.00 6.07
N VAL A 269 15.98 20.83 4.81
CA VAL A 269 16.88 20.34 3.75
C VAL A 269 18.05 21.31 3.61
N GLY A 270 19.26 20.78 3.56
CA GLY A 270 20.51 21.53 3.52
C GLY A 270 21.22 21.64 4.87
N ASP A 271 20.51 21.44 5.99
CA ASP A 271 21.12 21.46 7.32
C ASP A 271 22.14 20.33 7.49
N ILE A 272 23.21 20.60 8.24
CA ILE A 272 24.13 19.58 8.72
C ILE A 272 23.63 19.16 10.10
N ILE A 273 23.52 17.85 10.30
CA ILE A 273 23.08 17.26 11.55
C ILE A 273 24.13 16.31 12.08
N ARG A 274 24.17 16.22 13.41
CA ARG A 274 24.89 15.18 14.15
C ARG A 274 23.86 14.27 14.79
N SER A 275 23.97 12.97 14.51
CA SER A 275 22.95 12.00 14.92
C SER A 275 23.55 10.70 15.45
N GLY A 276 23.07 10.25 16.62
CA GLY A 276 23.29 8.88 17.09
C GLY A 276 22.30 7.93 16.42
N ILE A 277 22.81 6.97 15.64
CA ILE A 277 22.02 6.05 14.82
C ILE A 277 22.28 4.58 15.18
N GLU A 278 21.27 3.73 14.95
CA GLU A 278 21.35 2.29 15.08
C GLU A 278 20.68 1.60 13.90
N HIS A 279 21.40 0.68 13.28
CA HIS A 279 20.88 -0.18 12.23
C HIS A 279 20.41 -1.52 12.83
N GLN A 280 19.21 -1.51 13.41
CA GLN A 280 18.64 -2.70 14.07
C GLN A 280 18.06 -3.73 13.09
N GLN A 281 17.43 -3.28 12.00
CA GLN A 281 16.77 -4.16 11.03
C GLN A 281 17.67 -4.38 9.82
N LEU A 282 18.53 -5.41 9.89
CA LEU A 282 19.58 -5.67 8.90
C LEU A 282 19.08 -5.95 7.48
N LEU A 283 17.80 -6.31 7.32
CA LEU A 283 17.17 -6.54 6.02
C LEU A 283 16.62 -5.27 5.37
N SER A 284 16.80 -4.11 5.99
CA SER A 284 16.37 -2.80 5.49
C SER A 284 17.56 -1.87 5.21
N ASP A 285 17.28 -0.73 4.58
CA ASP A 285 18.29 0.31 4.29
C ASP A 285 18.03 1.63 5.05
N HIS A 286 17.17 1.57 6.07
CA HIS A 286 16.95 2.68 7.00
C HIS A 286 17.62 2.39 8.34
N VAL A 287 17.97 3.45 9.05
CA VAL A 287 18.49 3.40 10.42
C VAL A 287 17.59 4.21 11.34
N ALA A 288 17.59 3.86 12.63
CA ALA A 288 16.82 4.57 13.63
C ALA A 288 17.72 5.57 14.37
N VAL A 289 17.19 6.76 14.65
CA VAL A 289 17.83 7.72 15.55
C VAL A 289 17.60 7.26 16.99
N ILE A 290 18.67 6.89 17.69
CA ILE A 290 18.61 6.30 19.03
C ILE A 290 18.97 7.28 20.14
N GLU A 291 19.93 8.17 19.90
CA GLU A 291 20.41 9.17 20.84
C GLU A 291 20.97 10.37 20.07
N GLU A 292 21.17 11.50 20.75
CA GLU A 292 21.79 12.72 20.21
C GLU A 292 21.33 13.13 18.81
N PHE A 293 20.46 14.13 18.69
CA PHE A 293 20.05 14.66 17.39
C PHE A 293 20.03 16.17 17.45
N GLN A 294 20.98 16.80 16.76
CA GLN A 294 21.10 18.25 16.74
C GLN A 294 21.60 18.74 15.39
N LYS A 295 21.18 19.95 15.04
CA LYS A 295 21.79 20.71 13.96
C LYS A 295 23.21 21.11 14.38
N VAL A 296 24.16 20.96 13.48
CA VAL A 296 25.52 21.47 13.64
C VAL A 296 25.53 22.89 13.06
N GLU A 297 25.81 23.86 13.91
CA GLU A 297 26.09 25.23 13.46
C GLU A 297 27.48 25.25 12.82
N LYS A 298 27.60 25.95 11.68
CA LYS A 298 28.90 26.21 11.05
C LYS A 298 29.61 27.33 11.77
#